data_AF-A0A4Y2AV37-F1
#
_entry.id   AF-A0A4Y2AV37-F1
#
_cell.length_a   1.000
_cell.length_b   1.000
_cell.length_c   1.000
_cell.angle_alpha   90.00
_cell.angle_beta   90.00
_cell.angle_gamma   90.00
#
_symmetry.space_group_name_H-M   'P 1'
#
loop_
_entity.id
_entity.type
_entity.pdbx_description
1 polymer ?
#
loop_
_entity_poly.entity_id
_entity_poly.type
_entity_poly.pdbx_seq_one_letter_code
_entity_poly.pdbx_strand_id
1 'polypeptide(L)'
;MRCIGYIFINAEIGAKGNSVCRFVIRAVNFGATDYVGLIDWQAFYITPPPVLRQISSHELLKMIQDDVPMDDWDFMKFPSHTQAVEQIVKLVIEASRKRVGLQNRDGFIRATLESRKQMSQFESKKDCKK
;
A
#
# COMPACT_ATOMS: atom_id res chain seq x y z
N MET A 1 -14.37 0.04 17.73
CA MET A 1 -14.08 -0.77 16.52
C MET A 1 -12.90 -0.13 15.81
N ARG A 2 -11.82 -0.87 15.56
CA ARG A 2 -10.59 -0.33 14.94
C ARG A 2 -10.63 -0.66 13.45
N CYS A 3 -11.00 0.31 12.62
CA CYS A 3 -10.93 0.17 11.17
C CYS A 3 -9.45 0.18 10.76
N ILE A 4 -8.98 -0.91 10.18
CA ILE A 4 -7.73 -0.94 9.42
C ILE A 4 -8.06 -0.19 8.12
N GLY A 5 -7.85 1.13 8.12
CA GLY A 5 -8.07 1.96 6.94
C GLY A 5 -7.05 1.59 5.87
N TYR A 6 -7.53 1.04 4.75
CA TYR A 6 -6.74 0.97 3.53
C TYR A 6 -6.51 2.40 3.05
N ILE A 7 -5.30 2.93 3.26
CA ILE A 7 -4.90 4.21 2.70
C ILE A 7 -4.73 3.98 1.19
N PHE A 8 -5.62 4.55 0.38
CA PHE A 8 -5.38 4.69 -1.05
C PHE A 8 -4.20 5.65 -1.23
N ILE A 9 -3.01 5.10 -1.50
CA ILE A 9 -1.79 5.86 -1.67
C ILE A 9 -1.82 6.51 -3.05
N ASN A 10 -2.11 7.80 -3.10
CA ASN A 10 -1.86 8.62 -4.28
C ASN A 10 -0.45 9.19 -4.19
N ALA A 11 0.48 8.62 -4.95
CA ALA A 11 1.84 9.13 -5.09
C ALA A 11 1.88 10.15 -6.24
N GLU A 12 2.15 11.42 -5.95
CA GLU A 12 2.59 12.39 -6.97
C GLU A 12 4.04 12.08 -7.34
N ILE A 13 4.28 11.59 -8.55
CA ILE A 13 5.64 11.37 -9.06
C ILE A 13 6.16 12.73 -9.57
N GLY A 14 6.97 13.41 -8.75
CA GLY A 14 7.70 14.60 -9.17
C GLY A 14 8.72 14.28 -10.26
N ALA A 15 8.85 15.16 -11.25
CA ALA A 15 9.77 15.01 -12.37
C ALA A 15 11.24 14.89 -11.88
N LYS A 16 11.86 13.75 -12.24
CA LYS A 16 13.29 13.42 -12.28
C LYS A 16 14.23 14.33 -11.46
N GLY A 17 14.37 13.99 -10.17
CA GLY A 17 15.39 14.53 -9.27
C GLY A 17 15.03 14.20 -7.83
N ASN A 18 15.67 13.19 -7.26
CA ASN A 18 15.54 12.80 -5.84
C ASN A 18 14.08 12.71 -5.35
N SER A 19 13.22 11.99 -6.07
CA SER A 19 11.77 11.98 -5.80
C SER A 19 11.46 11.13 -4.57
N VAL A 20 11.57 11.73 -3.37
CA VAL A 20 10.90 11.22 -2.18
C VAL A 20 9.39 11.25 -2.46
N CYS A 21 8.72 10.10 -2.37
CA CYS A 21 7.26 10.05 -2.47
C CYS A 21 6.66 10.90 -1.35
N ARG A 22 6.07 12.05 -1.72
CA ARG A 22 5.37 12.90 -0.77
C ARG A 22 4.01 12.29 -0.50
N PHE A 23 3.83 11.74 0.70
CA PHE A 23 2.53 11.27 1.15
C PHE A 23 1.65 12.48 1.48
N VAL A 24 0.59 12.68 0.71
CA VAL A 24 -0.44 13.67 1.00
C VAL A 24 -1.57 12.99 1.76
N ILE A 25 -1.63 13.21 3.08
CA ILE A 25 -2.76 12.74 3.91
C ILE A 25 -3.93 13.68 3.66
N ARG A 26 -5.00 13.19 3.01
CA ARG A 26 -6.19 13.98 2.72
C ARG A 26 -7.25 13.84 3.81
N ALA A 27 -8.15 14.82 3.87
CA ALA A 27 -9.28 14.82 4.79
C ALA A 27 -10.25 13.66 4.45
N VAL A 28 -10.62 12.90 5.48
CA VAL A 28 -11.61 11.81 5.41
C VAL A 28 -12.88 12.28 6.10
N ASN A 29 -14.04 12.04 5.48
CA ASN A 29 -15.33 12.41 6.05
C ASN A 29 -15.79 11.37 7.07
N PHE A 30 -15.51 11.58 8.35
CA PHE A 30 -15.93 10.67 9.43
C PHE A 30 -17.45 10.62 9.66
N GLY A 31 -18.22 11.55 9.08
CA GLY A 31 -19.68 11.56 9.15
C GLY A 31 -20.37 10.80 8.02
N ALA A 32 -19.62 10.15 7.12
CA ALA A 32 -20.19 9.42 6.01
C ALA A 32 -21.01 8.21 6.47
N THR A 33 -22.19 8.03 5.86
CA THR A 33 -23.09 6.89 6.09
C THR A 33 -22.69 5.65 5.29
N ASP A 34 -21.91 5.85 4.23
CA ASP A 34 -21.41 4.79 3.35
C ASP A 34 -19.94 5.03 2.98
N TYR A 35 -19.31 4.00 2.41
CA TYR A 35 -17.89 4.03 2.03
C TYR A 35 -17.59 4.99 0.88
N VAL A 36 -18.57 5.28 0.03
CA VAL A 36 -18.39 6.20 -1.10
C VAL A 36 -18.28 7.62 -0.56
N GLY A 37 -19.09 8.00 0.42
CA GLY A 37 -19.06 9.33 1.03
C GLY A 37 -17.86 9.61 1.95
N LEU A 38 -17.02 8.61 2.25
CA LEU A 38 -15.80 8.79 3.08
C LEU A 38 -14.75 9.68 2.40
N ILE A 39 -14.73 9.68 1.06
CA ILE A 39 -13.74 10.37 0.23
C ILE A 39 -14.49 11.25 -0.76
N ASP A 40 -14.05 12.51 -0.91
CA ASP A 40 -14.52 13.36 -2.00
C ASP A 40 -13.90 12.91 -3.33
N TRP A 41 -14.65 12.10 -4.07
CA TRP A 41 -14.22 11.55 -5.36
C TRP A 41 -14.11 12.60 -6.47
N GLN A 42 -14.82 13.74 -6.37
CA GLN A 42 -14.74 14.82 -7.37
C GLN A 42 -13.51 15.70 -7.17
N ALA A 43 -13.02 15.83 -5.93
CA ALA A 43 -11.80 16.57 -5.63
C ALA A 43 -10.50 15.85 -6.06
N PHE A 44 -10.58 14.72 -6.79
CA PHE A 44 -9.42 13.89 -7.11
C PHE A 44 -9.34 13.43 -8.57
N TYR A 45 -8.13 13.49 -9.13
CA TYR A 45 -7.78 12.81 -10.37
C TYR A 45 -7.45 11.35 -10.07
N ILE A 46 -8.43 10.46 -10.26
CA ILE A 46 -8.25 9.02 -10.10
C ILE A 46 -7.30 8.51 -11.19
N THR A 47 -6.05 8.24 -10.81
CA THR A 47 -5.10 7.56 -11.69
C THR A 47 -5.49 6.08 -11.78
N PRO A 48 -5.69 5.52 -12.99
CA PRO A 48 -5.96 4.11 -13.13
C PRO A 48 -4.78 3.30 -12.58
N PRO A 49 -5.05 2.19 -11.87
CA PRO A 49 -3.97 1.34 -11.38
C PRO A 49 -3.14 0.80 -12.56
N PRO A 50 -1.83 0.53 -12.36
CA PRO A 50 -0.93 0.15 -13.44
C PRO A 50 -1.41 -1.01 -14.31
N VAL A 51 -2.14 -1.96 -13.72
CA VAL A 51 -2.74 -3.11 -14.42
C VAL A 51 -3.79 -2.70 -15.46
N LEU A 52 -4.48 -1.57 -15.24
CA LEU A 52 -5.50 -1.03 -16.14
C LEU A 52 -4.94 0.05 -17.08
N ARG A 53 -3.65 0.40 -16.96
CA ARG A 53 -3.07 1.54 -17.68
C ARG A 53 -3.12 1.39 -19.21
N GLN A 54 -3.13 0.16 -19.71
CA GLN A 54 -3.14 -0.15 -21.14
C GLN A 54 -4.55 -0.30 -21.73
N ILE A 55 -5.58 -0.34 -20.89
CA ILE A 55 -6.96 -0.59 -21.30
C ILE A 55 -7.72 0.74 -21.27
N SER A 56 -8.48 1.04 -22.33
CA SER A 56 -9.28 2.27 -22.38
C SER A 56 -10.52 2.17 -21.50
N SER A 57 -11.03 3.31 -21.03
CA SER A 57 -12.29 3.36 -20.27
C SER A 57 -13.48 2.78 -21.04
N HIS A 58 -13.49 2.90 -22.37
CA HIS A 58 -14.56 2.33 -23.21
C HIS A 58 -14.51 0.80 -23.24
N GLU A 59 -13.32 0.22 -23.34
CA GLU A 59 -13.12 -1.23 -23.27
C GLU A 59 -13.49 -1.77 -21.89
N LEU A 60 -13.08 -1.08 -20.81
CA LEU A 60 -13.49 -1.42 -19.44
C LEU A 60 -15.01 -1.40 -19.29
N LEU A 61 -15.69 -0.37 -19.81
CA LEU A 61 -17.15 -0.27 -19.74
C LEU A 61 -17.87 -1.37 -20.53
N LYS A 62 -17.31 -1.80 -21.67
CA LYS A 62 -17.83 -2.94 -22.43
C LYS A 62 -17.65 -4.25 -21.66
N MET A 63 -16.47 -4.50 -21.11
CA MET A 63 -16.19 -5.70 -20.32
C MET A 63 -17.13 -5.85 -19.11
N ILE A 64 -17.45 -4.74 -18.44
CA ILE A 64 -18.40 -4.73 -17.32
C ILE A 64 -19.83 -5.03 -17.78
N GLN A 65 -20.23 -4.59 -18.98
CA GLN A 65 -21.58 -4.80 -19.52
C GLN A 65 -21.76 -6.19 -20.14
N ASP A 66 -20.73 -6.70 -20.80
CA ASP A 66 -20.76 -7.98 -21.50
C ASP A 66 -20.54 -9.18 -20.56
N ASP A 67 -20.33 -8.93 -19.26
CA ASP A 67 -20.11 -9.93 -18.20
C ASP A 67 -19.00 -10.94 -18.56
N VAL A 68 -17.99 -10.46 -19.29
CA VAL A 68 -16.91 -11.28 -19.85
C VAL A 68 -16.06 -11.86 -18.71
N PRO A 69 -15.82 -13.18 -18.67
CA PRO A 69 -14.97 -13.81 -17.66
C PRO A 69 -13.59 -13.15 -17.60
N MET A 70 -13.10 -12.89 -16.38
CA MET A 70 -11.81 -12.23 -16.15
C MET A 70 -10.62 -12.95 -16.80
N ASP A 71 -10.74 -14.26 -17.04
CA ASP A 71 -9.72 -15.08 -17.69
C ASP A 71 -9.53 -14.74 -19.18
N ASP A 72 -10.55 -14.17 -19.81
CA ASP A 72 -10.51 -13.72 -21.22
C ASP A 72 -9.93 -12.30 -21.35
N TRP A 73 -9.56 -11.66 -20.24
CA TRP A 73 -9.01 -10.30 -20.23
C TRP A 73 -7.50 -10.38 -20.41
N ASP A 74 -6.95 -9.59 -21.34
CA ASP A 74 -5.51 -9.51 -21.60
C ASP A 74 -4.80 -8.62 -20.55
N PHE A 75 -4.92 -8.98 -19.28
CA PHE A 75 -4.13 -8.34 -18.23
C PHE A 75 -2.68 -8.80 -18.28
N MET A 76 -1.78 -7.91 -17.82
CA MET A 76 -0.41 -8.32 -17.49
C MET A 76 -0.47 -9.49 -16.50
N LYS A 77 -0.03 -10.67 -16.97
CA LYS A 77 0.07 -11.87 -16.14
C LYS A 77 1.19 -11.66 -15.13
N PHE A 78 0.82 -11.35 -13.89
CA PHE A 78 1.77 -11.34 -12.80
C PHE A 78 2.11 -12.77 -12.40
N PRO A 79 3.38 -13.11 -12.16
CA PRO A 79 3.78 -14.41 -11.65
C PRO A 79 3.41 -14.55 -10.16
N SER A 80 2.10 -14.68 -9.89
CA SER A 80 1.51 -14.76 -8.55
C SER A 80 1.81 -16.09 -7.84
N HIS A 81 1.93 -17.18 -8.60
CA HIS A 81 2.12 -18.54 -8.08
C HIS A 81 3.57 -19.01 -8.19
N THR A 82 4.51 -18.13 -7.88
CA THR A 82 5.91 -18.53 -7.77
C THR A 82 6.25 -18.90 -6.33
N GLN A 83 7.15 -19.86 -6.16
CA GLN A 83 7.65 -20.27 -4.84
C GLN A 83 8.16 -19.07 -4.02
N ALA A 84 8.78 -18.09 -4.66
CA ALA A 84 9.24 -16.87 -4.00
C ALA A 84 8.08 -16.04 -3.42
N VAL A 85 6.98 -15.89 -4.14
CA VAL A 85 5.79 -15.18 -3.65
C VAL A 85 5.20 -15.92 -2.45
N GLU A 86 5.06 -17.24 -2.52
CA GLU A 86 4.55 -18.05 -1.41
C GLU A 86 5.43 -17.93 -0.15
N GLN A 87 6.74 -17.97 -0.32
CA GLN A 87 7.70 -17.79 0.78
C GLN A 87 7.59 -16.41 1.43
N ILE A 88 7.46 -15.35 0.63
CA ILE A 88 7.28 -13.98 1.15
C ILE A 88 5.96 -13.88 1.90
N VAL A 89 4.86 -14.37 1.34
CA VAL A 89 3.55 -14.36 2.00
C VAL A 89 3.62 -15.09 3.35
N LYS A 90 4.27 -16.26 3.39
CA LYS A 90 4.49 -17.01 4.63
C LYS A 90 5.28 -16.20 5.67
N LEU A 91 6.36 -15.55 5.25
CA LEU A 91 7.19 -14.72 6.13
C LEU A 91 6.40 -13.51 6.67
N VAL A 92 5.63 -12.84 5.82
CA VAL A 92 4.76 -11.72 6.21
C VAL A 92 3.71 -12.18 7.23
N ILE A 93 3.10 -13.35 7.01
CA ILE A 93 2.12 -13.92 7.93
C ILE A 93 2.78 -14.25 9.28
N GLU A 94 3.94 -14.89 9.28
CA GLU A 94 4.66 -15.23 10.51
C GLU A 94 5.06 -13.97 11.29
N ALA A 95 5.61 -12.96 10.61
CA ALA A 95 5.97 -11.69 11.21
C ALA A 95 4.75 -10.94 11.76
N SER A 96 3.63 -10.96 11.03
CA SER A 96 2.38 -10.33 11.47
C SER A 96 1.80 -11.03 12.68
N ARG A 97 1.79 -12.37 12.69
CA ARG A 97 1.31 -13.20 13.81
C ARG A 97 2.03 -12.85 15.11
N LYS A 98 3.35 -12.64 15.06
CA LYS A 98 4.15 -12.20 16.22
C LYS A 98 3.74 -10.84 16.78
N ARG A 99 3.01 -10.01 16.02
CA ARG A 99 2.51 -8.67 16.41
C ARG A 99 1.00 -8.63 16.65
N VAL A 100 0.31 -9.77 16.65
CA VAL A 100 -1.12 -9.82 16.99
C VAL A 100 -1.27 -9.80 18.52
N GLY A 101 -2.20 -8.98 19.02
CA GLY A 101 -2.46 -8.83 20.47
C GLY A 101 -1.76 -7.62 21.09
N LEU A 102 -2.39 -7.02 22.12
CA LEU A 102 -1.90 -5.79 22.74
C LEU A 102 -0.50 -5.94 23.36
N GLN A 103 -0.29 -7.02 24.13
CA GLN A 103 0.97 -7.29 24.82
C GLN A 103 2.12 -7.52 23.84
N ASN A 104 1.90 -8.31 22.79
CA ASN A 104 2.91 -8.59 21.76
C ASN A 104 3.31 -7.32 21.00
N ARG A 105 2.33 -6.44 20.73
CA ARG A 105 2.60 -5.13 20.08
C ARG A 105 3.44 -4.24 20.98
N ASP A 106 3.05 -4.10 22.24
CA ASP A 106 3.77 -3.27 23.20
C ASP A 106 5.21 -3.77 23.39
N GLY A 107 5.39 -5.08 23.58
CA GLY A 107 6.70 -5.71 23.66
C GLY A 107 7.55 -5.47 22.41
N PHE A 108 6.95 -5.60 21.21
CA PHE A 108 7.64 -5.33 19.95
C PHE A 108 8.07 -3.85 19.82
N ILE A 109 7.20 -2.90 20.18
CA ILE A 109 7.50 -1.47 20.14
C ILE A 109 8.63 -1.14 21.12
N ARG A 110 8.55 -1.63 22.36
CA ARG A 110 9.56 -1.40 23.40
C ARG A 110 10.92 -1.97 23.00
N ALA A 111 10.96 -3.22 22.53
CA ALA A 111 12.19 -3.83 22.05
C ALA A 111 12.80 -3.07 20.86
N THR A 112 11.97 -2.58 19.94
CA THR A 112 12.43 -1.76 18.81
C THR A 112 13.01 -0.43 19.28
N LEU A 113 12.38 0.23 20.25
CA LEU A 113 12.88 1.48 20.83
C LEU A 113 14.21 1.29 21.54
N GLU A 114 14.36 0.23 22.34
CA GLU A 114 15.62 -0.07 23.03
C GLU A 114 16.74 -0.43 22.04
N SER A 115 16.46 -1.22 21.01
CA SER A 115 17.43 -1.51 19.95
C SER A 115 17.89 -0.23 19.23
N ARG A 116 16.98 0.71 18.95
CA ARG A 116 17.31 2.00 18.32
C ARG A 116 18.15 2.90 19.23
N LYS A 117 17.98 2.83 20.55
CA LYS A 117 18.84 3.55 21.50
C LYS A 117 20.27 3.01 21.50
N GLN A 118 20.43 1.71 21.28
CA GLN A 118 21.74 1.07 21.19
C GLN A 118 22.45 1.35 19.85
N MET A 119 21.70 1.65 18.79
CA MET A 119 22.28 2.10 17.53
C MET A 119 22.86 3.50 17.69
N SER A 120 24.09 3.70 17.22
CA SER A 120 24.71 5.03 17.20
C SER A 120 23.93 5.97 16.29
N GLN A 121 23.71 7.18 16.77
CA GLN A 121 23.15 8.26 15.98
C GLN A 121 24.20 8.73 14.97
N PHE A 122 23.80 8.80 13.70
CA PHE A 122 24.66 9.24 12.61
C PHE A 122 23.98 10.39 11.88
N GLU A 123 24.69 11.51 11.75
CA GLU A 123 24.21 12.68 11.03
C GLU A 123 24.44 12.53 9.52
N SER A 124 25.48 11.77 9.12
CA SER A 124 25.78 11.48 7.73
C SER A 124 26.17 10.02 7.51
N LYS A 125 26.00 9.57 6.26
CA LYS A 125 26.36 8.20 5.85
C LYS A 125 27.86 7.89 5.98
N LYS A 126 28.71 8.92 6.08
CA LYS A 126 30.17 8.79 6.28
C LYS A 126 30.52 8.41 7.71
N ASP A 127 29.61 8.63 8.66
CA ASP A 127 29.83 8.40 10.08
C ASP A 127 29.58 6.93 10.45
N CYS A 128 28.90 6.18 9.58
CA CYS A 128 28.70 4.75 9.72
C CYS A 128 30.03 4.01 9.53
N LYS A 129 30.53 3.39 10.61
CA LYS A 129 31.75 2.55 10.54
C LYS A 129 31.49 1.38 9.58
N LYS A 130 32.45 1.15 8.68
CA LYS A 130 32.41 0.08 7.68
C LYS A 130 32.66 -1.29 8.32
#